data_AF-A0A2N0MLV7-F1
#
_entry.id   AF-A0A2N0MLV7-F1
#
_cell.length_a   1.000
_cell.length_b   1.000
_cell.length_c   1.000
_cell.angle_alpha   90.00
_cell.angle_beta   90.00
_cell.angle_gamma   90.00
#
_symmetry.space_group_name_H-M   'P 1'
#
loop_
_entity.id
_entity.type
_entity.pdbx_description
1 polymer ?
#
loop_
_entity_poly.entity_id
_entity_poly.type
_entity_poly.pdbx_seq_one_letter_code
_entity_poly.pdbx_strand_id
1 'polypeptide(L)'
;MTLRGAFAKPQAAIPLGPEPGLSVSVDDGVKVDGDAVYGLLSQPSRDRSTGIHATPGDVVFGGLALWLSLRESGLCGIHAEGHSAGRAIEPCLLEYPGEGRRCWTIGLLGDEDLCVFVRSTNQAFSSEELDVPQNLELLVRNFGPQSELGDRLVQQVIAWDGAGRPASEGLRIRVYPNDASYVPSANEFLVRKRWTQLVLDWE
;
A
#
# COMPACT_ATOMS: atom_id res chain seq x y z
N MET A 1 5.81 -3.30 -13.11
CA MET A 1 5.51 -3.54 -14.54
C MET A 1 4.08 -3.12 -14.80
N THR A 2 3.81 -2.33 -15.83
CA THR A 2 2.44 -2.12 -16.30
C THR A 2 2.01 -3.32 -17.11
N LEU A 3 0.83 -3.88 -16.80
CA LEU A 3 0.17 -4.82 -17.70
C LEU A 3 0.02 -4.13 -19.06
N ARG A 4 0.13 -4.88 -20.15
CA ARG A 4 -0.05 -4.37 -21.51
C ARG A 4 -1.28 -5.00 -22.12
N GLY A 5 -2.00 -4.25 -22.96
CA GLY A 5 -3.18 -4.73 -23.69
C GLY A 5 -4.37 -3.78 -23.58
N ALA A 6 -5.44 -4.06 -24.34
CA ALA A 6 -6.62 -3.19 -24.47
C ALA A 6 -7.37 -2.92 -23.15
N PHE A 7 -7.09 -3.70 -22.10
CA PHE A 7 -7.69 -3.58 -20.78
C PHE A 7 -6.70 -3.21 -19.69
N ALA A 8 -5.44 -2.98 -20.04
CA ALA A 8 -4.47 -2.43 -19.11
C ALA A 8 -4.75 -0.95 -18.92
N LYS A 9 -5.42 -0.60 -17.82
CA LYS A 9 -5.54 0.79 -17.41
C LYS A 9 -4.27 1.19 -16.64
N PRO A 10 -3.68 2.35 -16.94
CA PRO A 10 -2.69 2.93 -16.05
C PRO A 10 -3.39 3.25 -14.73
N GLN A 11 -2.80 2.81 -13.62
CA GLN A 11 -3.22 3.25 -12.29
C GLN A 11 -3.00 4.76 -12.24
N ALA A 12 -4.08 5.53 -12.09
CA ALA A 12 -4.00 6.98 -12.10
C ALA A 12 -3.48 7.48 -10.74
N ALA A 13 -2.35 8.17 -10.76
CA ALA A 13 -1.88 8.95 -9.61
C ALA A 13 -2.63 10.28 -9.58
N ILE A 14 -3.27 10.57 -8.45
CA ILE A 14 -4.02 11.80 -8.18
C ILE A 14 -3.08 12.76 -7.44
N PRO A 15 -2.76 13.95 -8.00
CA PRO A 15 -1.93 14.94 -7.31
C PRO A 15 -2.53 15.35 -5.96
N LEU A 16 -1.68 15.61 -4.97
CA LEU A 16 -2.10 16.04 -3.62
C LEU A 16 -1.68 17.49 -3.37
N GLY A 17 -2.67 18.38 -3.29
CA GLY A 17 -2.45 19.80 -2.97
C GLY A 17 -1.54 20.53 -3.97
N PRO A 18 -0.91 21.64 -3.55
CA PRO A 18 -0.07 22.46 -4.42
C PRO A 18 1.35 21.91 -4.62
N GLU A 19 1.74 20.84 -3.92
CA GLU A 19 3.11 20.33 -3.87
C GLU A 19 3.43 19.47 -5.11
N PRO A 20 4.37 19.90 -5.98
CA PRO A 20 4.70 19.16 -7.19
C PRO A 20 5.43 17.86 -6.87
N GLY A 21 4.87 16.73 -7.32
CA GLY A 21 5.49 15.40 -7.12
C GLY A 21 4.92 14.63 -5.92
N LEU A 22 3.95 15.19 -5.19
CA LEU A 22 3.17 14.47 -4.19
C LEU A 22 1.86 13.97 -4.82
N SER A 23 1.58 12.67 -4.69
CA SER A 23 0.38 12.06 -5.25
C SER A 23 -0.13 10.86 -4.45
N VAL A 24 -1.41 10.54 -4.60
CA VAL A 24 -2.05 9.32 -4.10
C VAL A 24 -2.46 8.42 -5.25
N SER A 25 -2.30 7.12 -5.05
CA SER A 25 -2.82 6.06 -5.91
C SER A 25 -3.87 5.29 -5.13
N VAL A 26 -4.98 4.97 -5.78
CA VAL A 26 -6.07 4.15 -5.22
C VAL A 26 -6.50 3.12 -6.26
N ASP A 27 -7.41 2.24 -5.86
CA ASP A 27 -8.03 1.27 -6.76
C ASP A 27 -8.86 1.93 -7.87
N ASP A 28 -8.95 1.21 -8.99
CA ASP A 28 -9.70 1.65 -10.17
C ASP A 28 -11.16 1.95 -9.84
N GLY A 29 -11.60 3.17 -10.15
CA GLY A 29 -12.98 3.61 -9.97
C GLY A 29 -13.27 4.28 -8.63
N VAL A 30 -12.32 4.26 -7.69
CA VAL A 30 -12.38 5.07 -6.47
C VAL A 30 -12.11 6.52 -6.85
N LYS A 31 -13.03 7.42 -6.47
CA LYS A 31 -12.85 8.87 -6.59
C LYS A 31 -12.30 9.38 -5.27
N VAL A 32 -11.19 10.11 -5.33
CA VAL A 32 -10.54 10.72 -4.16
C VAL A 32 -10.41 12.21 -4.40
N ASP A 33 -10.70 12.98 -3.35
CA ASP A 33 -10.39 14.40 -3.30
C ASP A 33 -8.93 14.58 -2.82
N GLY A 34 -8.06 14.97 -3.75
CA GLY A 34 -6.64 15.15 -3.45
C GLY A 34 -6.36 16.29 -2.46
N ASP A 35 -7.20 17.32 -2.44
CA ASP A 35 -7.04 18.44 -1.50
C ASP A 35 -7.45 18.03 -0.08
N ALA A 36 -8.49 17.20 0.05
CA ALA A 36 -8.89 16.64 1.33
C ALA A 36 -7.79 15.74 1.93
N VAL A 37 -7.20 14.86 1.11
CA VAL A 37 -6.07 14.00 1.54
C VAL A 37 -4.85 14.83 1.91
N TYR A 38 -4.52 15.87 1.13
CA TYR A 38 -3.45 16.81 1.49
C TYR A 38 -3.72 17.52 2.83
N GLY A 39 -4.98 17.90 3.08
CA GLY A 39 -5.43 18.45 4.35
C GLY A 39 -5.17 17.50 5.53
N LEU A 40 -5.44 16.20 5.37
CA LEU A 40 -5.14 15.18 6.38
C LEU A 40 -3.64 15.06 6.65
N LEU A 41 -2.82 14.97 5.60
CA LEU A 41 -1.35 14.88 5.73
C LEU A 41 -0.76 16.08 6.47
N SER A 42 -1.40 17.25 6.35
CA SER A 42 -0.96 18.49 7.00
C SER A 42 -1.34 18.58 8.49
N GLN A 43 -2.14 17.65 9.01
CA GLN A 43 -2.55 17.60 10.42
C GLN A 43 -1.54 16.84 11.29
N PRO A 44 -1.58 17.04 12.62
CA PRO A 44 -0.79 16.23 13.55
C PRO A 44 -1.08 14.74 13.37
N SER A 45 -0.02 13.95 13.27
CA SER A 45 -0.12 12.50 13.12
C SER A 45 0.21 11.76 14.42
N ARG A 46 -0.20 10.50 14.52
CA ARG A 46 0.19 9.60 15.61
C ARG A 46 0.73 8.30 15.05
N ASP A 47 1.88 7.88 15.56
CA ASP A 47 2.52 6.63 15.15
C ASP A 47 2.20 5.53 16.17
N ARG A 48 1.93 4.33 15.66
CA ARG A 48 1.72 3.11 16.43
C ARG A 48 2.69 2.05 15.96
N SER A 49 3.33 1.38 16.92
CA SER A 49 4.17 0.21 16.64
C SER A 49 3.28 -0.99 16.31
N THR A 50 3.68 -1.76 15.29
CA THR A 50 3.11 -3.09 15.03
C THR A 50 3.94 -4.21 15.67
N GLY A 51 5.20 -3.93 16.07
CA GLY A 51 6.18 -4.93 16.47
C GLY A 51 6.72 -5.81 15.34
N ILE A 52 6.15 -5.72 14.13
CA ILE A 52 6.52 -6.54 12.98
C ILE A 52 7.67 -5.88 12.23
N HIS A 53 8.72 -6.66 12.00
CA HIS A 53 9.87 -6.26 11.21
C HIS A 53 9.87 -7.03 9.90
N ALA A 54 9.98 -6.31 8.79
CA ALA A 54 9.92 -6.88 7.44
C ALA A 54 11.03 -6.30 6.57
N THR A 55 11.39 -7.00 5.50
CA THR A 55 12.28 -6.42 4.49
C THR A 55 11.48 -5.55 3.51
N PRO A 56 12.10 -4.60 2.80
CA PRO A 56 11.46 -3.92 1.67
C PRO A 56 10.87 -4.90 0.64
N GLY A 57 11.53 -6.05 0.44
CA GLY A 57 11.05 -7.08 -0.48
C GLY A 57 9.74 -7.71 -0.03
N ASP A 58 9.60 -8.01 1.27
CA ASP A 58 8.37 -8.55 1.87
C ASP A 58 7.18 -7.59 1.70
N VAL A 59 7.44 -6.29 1.67
CA VAL A 59 6.38 -5.28 1.53
C VAL A 59 5.94 -5.11 0.07
N VAL A 60 6.91 -5.05 -0.87
CA VAL A 60 6.67 -4.61 -2.27
C VAL A 60 6.38 -5.75 -3.24
N PHE A 61 7.14 -6.86 -3.17
CA PHE A 61 7.11 -7.89 -4.21
C PHE A 61 6.00 -8.92 -3.98
N GLY A 62 4.76 -8.42 -3.90
CA GLY A 62 3.58 -9.27 -3.79
C GLY A 62 3.38 -9.87 -2.40
N GLY A 63 4.04 -9.36 -1.36
CA GLY A 63 3.77 -9.71 0.04
C GLY A 63 2.68 -8.83 0.65
N LEU A 64 3.05 -7.92 1.56
CA LEU A 64 2.07 -7.12 2.32
C LEU A 64 1.13 -6.30 1.42
N ALA A 65 1.64 -5.68 0.34
CA ALA A 65 0.79 -4.94 -0.59
C ALA A 65 -0.28 -5.83 -1.25
N LEU A 66 0.07 -7.05 -1.64
CA LEU A 66 -0.89 -8.03 -2.18
C LEU A 66 -1.89 -8.46 -1.12
N TRP A 67 -1.41 -8.82 0.07
CA TRP A 67 -2.25 -9.19 1.22
C TRP A 67 -3.34 -8.14 1.49
N LEU A 68 -2.95 -6.86 1.55
CA LEU A 68 -3.89 -5.76 1.77
C LEU A 68 -4.86 -5.62 0.60
N SER A 69 -4.38 -5.65 -0.65
CA SER A 69 -5.25 -5.50 -1.83
C SER A 69 -6.35 -6.56 -1.95
N LEU A 70 -6.15 -7.74 -1.35
CA LEU A 70 -7.14 -8.81 -1.34
C LEU A 70 -8.16 -8.70 -0.19
N ARG A 71 -7.87 -7.88 0.83
CA ARG A 71 -8.63 -7.83 2.09
C ARG A 71 -9.21 -6.46 2.41
N GLU A 72 -8.68 -5.42 1.78
CA GLU A 72 -8.92 -4.04 2.13
C GLU A 72 -9.41 -3.25 0.91
N SER A 73 -10.60 -2.68 1.01
CA SER A 73 -11.21 -1.88 -0.07
C SER A 73 -10.72 -0.43 -0.12
N GLY A 74 -10.05 0.02 0.94
CA GLY A 74 -9.52 1.39 1.07
C GLY A 74 -8.03 1.49 0.78
N LEU A 75 -7.41 0.49 0.17
CA LEU A 75 -5.97 0.49 -0.07
C LEU A 75 -5.56 1.70 -0.92
N CYS A 76 -4.59 2.46 -0.41
CA CYS A 76 -4.00 3.58 -1.10
C CYS A 76 -2.47 3.52 -1.03
N GLY A 77 -1.80 4.13 -2.00
CA GLY A 77 -0.37 4.36 -1.98
C GLY A 77 -0.06 5.86 -2.10
N ILE A 78 0.78 6.39 -1.22
CA ILE A 78 1.27 7.77 -1.28
C ILE A 78 2.66 7.76 -1.91
N HIS A 79 2.87 8.64 -2.88
CA HIS A 79 4.11 8.78 -3.63
C HIS A 79 4.57 10.23 -3.54
N ALA A 80 5.83 10.43 -3.17
CA ALA A 80 6.48 11.73 -3.16
C ALA A 80 7.77 11.65 -3.99
N GLU A 81 7.98 12.60 -4.90
CA GLU A 81 9.17 12.66 -5.75
C GLU A 81 9.81 14.05 -5.73
N GLY A 82 11.11 14.11 -5.99
CA GLY A 82 11.82 15.36 -6.23
C GLY A 82 11.94 16.24 -4.98
N HIS A 83 11.49 17.49 -5.08
CA HIS A 83 11.65 18.49 -4.02
C HIS A 83 10.62 18.35 -2.88
N SER A 84 9.54 17.60 -3.12
CA SER A 84 8.57 17.22 -2.11
C SER A 84 9.18 16.13 -1.22
N ALA A 85 9.76 15.10 -1.84
CA ALA A 85 10.44 13.98 -1.16
C ALA A 85 11.44 14.47 -0.09
N GLY A 86 11.09 14.27 1.17
CA GLY A 86 11.95 14.58 2.33
C GLY A 86 11.53 15.77 3.18
N ARG A 87 10.33 16.33 2.93
CA ARG A 87 9.69 17.26 3.87
C ARG A 87 9.04 16.51 5.04
N ALA A 88 8.95 17.17 6.20
CA ALA A 88 8.42 16.60 7.45
C ALA A 88 6.97 16.07 7.38
N ILE A 89 6.22 16.49 6.35
CA ILE A 89 4.81 16.14 6.16
C ILE A 89 4.65 14.74 5.51
N GLU A 90 5.70 14.21 4.88
CA GLU A 90 5.54 13.06 3.99
C GLU A 90 5.80 11.72 4.70
N PRO A 91 4.80 10.83 4.74
CA PRO A 91 5.03 9.48 5.20
C PRO A 91 5.87 8.73 4.16
N CYS A 92 6.98 8.16 4.61
CA CYS A 92 7.89 7.41 3.76
C CYS A 92 8.16 6.05 4.42
N LEU A 93 7.75 4.98 3.75
CA LEU A 93 8.11 3.62 4.13
C LEU A 93 9.35 3.17 3.37
N LEU A 94 9.33 3.36 2.04
CA LEU A 94 10.41 2.98 1.14
C LEU A 94 10.93 4.19 0.40
N GLU A 95 12.26 4.24 0.29
CA GLU A 95 12.96 5.26 -0.46
C GLU A 95 13.66 4.58 -1.64
N TYR A 96 13.49 5.11 -2.84
CA TYR A 96 14.13 4.55 -4.04
C TYR A 96 15.35 5.38 -4.43
N PRO A 97 16.48 4.73 -4.78
CA PRO A 97 17.67 5.42 -5.25
C PRO A 97 17.45 5.93 -6.69
N GLY A 98 18.06 7.05 -7.05
CA GLY A 98 18.00 7.60 -8.40
C GLY A 98 18.34 9.09 -8.47
N GLU A 99 18.16 9.69 -9.66
CA GLU A 99 18.22 11.14 -9.84
C GLU A 99 17.00 11.78 -9.15
N GLY A 100 17.18 12.14 -7.88
CA GLY A 100 16.15 12.72 -7.02
C GLY A 100 15.58 11.73 -6.00
N ARG A 101 15.17 12.26 -4.83
CA ARG A 101 14.58 11.46 -3.76
C ARG A 101 13.17 11.02 -4.18
N ARG A 102 12.85 9.75 -3.95
CA ARG A 102 11.50 9.20 -4.15
C ARG A 102 11.09 8.43 -2.91
N CYS A 103 9.95 8.78 -2.35
CA CYS A 103 9.38 8.15 -1.18
C CYS A 103 8.04 7.51 -1.54
N TRP A 104 7.82 6.31 -1.03
CA TRP A 104 6.58 5.58 -1.21
C TRP A 104 6.11 4.99 0.10
N THR A 105 4.80 4.95 0.27
CA THR A 105 4.14 4.18 1.32
C THR A 105 2.79 3.67 0.86
N ILE A 106 2.28 2.66 1.55
CA ILE A 106 0.93 2.12 1.39
C ILE A 106 0.18 2.17 2.70
N GLY A 107 -1.14 2.14 2.61
CA GLY A 107 -2.02 2.23 3.76
C GLY A 107 -3.48 2.16 3.37
N LEU A 108 -4.34 2.64 4.26
CA LEU A 108 -5.76 2.72 4.04
C LEU A 108 -6.21 4.18 4.07
N LEU A 109 -7.08 4.52 3.13
CA LEU A 109 -7.81 5.78 3.08
C LEU A 109 -9.27 5.51 3.44
N GLY A 110 -9.74 6.16 4.50
CA GLY A 110 -11.15 6.23 4.85
C GLY A 110 -11.77 7.54 4.35
N ASP A 111 -13.01 7.80 4.79
CA ASP A 111 -13.75 9.01 4.37
C ASP A 111 -13.16 10.30 4.98
N GLU A 112 -12.65 10.22 6.21
CA GLU A 112 -12.14 11.36 6.98
C GLU A 112 -10.77 11.12 7.63
N ASP A 113 -10.15 9.96 7.36
CA ASP A 113 -8.89 9.56 7.95
C ASP A 113 -7.99 8.83 6.94
N LEU A 114 -6.69 8.88 7.24
CA LEU A 114 -5.66 8.21 6.45
C LEU A 114 -4.73 7.51 7.43
N CYS A 115 -4.46 6.23 7.20
CA CYS A 115 -3.41 5.51 7.90
C CYS A 115 -2.45 4.91 6.90
N VAL A 116 -1.15 5.06 7.13
CA VAL A 116 -0.11 4.59 6.22
C VAL A 116 1.03 3.99 7.00
N PHE A 117 1.77 3.09 6.37
CA PHE A 117 2.99 2.60 6.97
C PHE A 117 4.08 3.66 6.92
N VAL A 118 4.88 3.73 7.96
CA VAL A 118 6.11 4.52 7.98
C VAL A 118 7.20 3.67 8.61
N ARG A 119 8.45 3.97 8.27
CA ARG A 119 9.59 3.43 9.01
C ARG A 119 9.81 4.22 10.30
N SER A 120 10.46 3.59 11.27
CA SER A 120 10.99 4.29 12.43
C SER A 120 12.02 5.34 12.01
N THR A 121 11.90 6.57 12.53
CA THR A 121 12.69 7.76 12.14
C THR A 121 14.19 7.64 12.41
N ASN A 122 14.61 6.63 13.17
CA ASN A 122 16.02 6.39 13.50
C ASN A 122 16.78 5.56 12.45
N GLN A 123 16.12 5.08 11.40
CA GLN A 123 16.76 4.34 10.30
C GLN A 123 16.86 5.24 9.07
N ALA A 124 18.01 5.92 8.90
CA ALA A 124 18.32 6.61 7.66
C ALA A 124 18.46 5.59 6.52
N PHE A 125 18.00 5.95 5.31
CA PHE A 125 18.25 5.11 4.14
C PHE A 125 19.69 5.34 3.71
N SER A 126 20.52 4.29 3.66
CA SER A 126 21.74 4.34 2.88
C SER A 126 21.44 3.68 1.52
N SER A 127 21.73 4.40 0.43
CA SER A 127 21.57 3.89 -0.93
C SER A 127 22.47 2.67 -1.22
N GLU A 128 23.47 2.43 -0.36
CA GLU A 128 24.39 1.29 -0.44
C GLU A 128 23.80 0.02 0.22
N GLU A 129 22.66 0.12 0.91
CA GLU A 129 22.08 -0.96 1.73
C GLU A 129 20.94 -1.74 1.06
N LEU A 130 20.57 -1.43 -0.18
CA LEU A 130 19.52 -2.18 -0.91
C LEU A 130 19.89 -3.65 -1.18
N ASP A 131 21.18 -3.99 -1.13
CA ASP A 131 21.68 -5.37 -1.25
C ASP A 131 21.71 -6.13 0.09
N VAL A 132 21.44 -5.45 1.22
CA VAL A 132 21.36 -6.09 2.54
C VAL A 132 19.90 -6.02 3.01
N PRO A 133 19.21 -7.16 3.20
CA PRO A 133 17.85 -7.16 3.72
C PRO A 133 17.83 -6.58 5.14
N GLN A 134 17.57 -5.28 5.25
CA GLN A 134 17.32 -4.65 6.53
C GLN A 134 15.88 -4.91 6.94
N ASN A 135 15.74 -5.52 8.11
CA ASN A 135 14.46 -5.66 8.79
C ASN A 135 14.06 -4.31 9.38
N LEU A 136 13.15 -3.63 8.71
CA LEU A 136 12.57 -2.37 9.18
C LEU A 136 11.28 -2.66 9.94
N GLU A 137 11.12 -2.01 11.09
CA GLU A 137 9.85 -2.05 11.82
C GLU A 137 8.78 -1.32 11.01
N LEU A 138 7.64 -1.98 10.81
CA LEU A 138 6.46 -1.38 10.20
C LEU A 138 5.70 -0.60 11.28
N LEU A 139 5.75 0.73 11.23
CA LEU A 139 4.90 1.58 12.06
C LEU A 139 3.66 1.99 11.27
N VAL A 140 2.53 2.15 11.95
CA VAL A 140 1.33 2.75 11.36
C VAL A 140 1.23 4.20 11.81
N ARG A 141 1.26 5.12 10.85
CA ARG A 141 1.00 6.55 11.08
C ARG A 141 -0.44 6.87 10.71
N ASN A 142 -1.18 7.42 11.67
CA ASN A 142 -2.55 7.88 11.50
C ASN A 142 -2.62 9.41 11.34
N PHE A 143 -3.46 9.84 10.41
CA PHE A 143 -3.87 11.23 10.18
C PHE A 143 -5.40 11.31 10.27
N GLY A 144 -5.91 12.37 10.90
CA GLY A 144 -7.34 12.52 11.16
C GLY A 144 -7.80 11.96 12.52
N PRO A 145 -9.11 12.09 12.82
CA PRO A 145 -9.64 11.87 14.16
C PRO A 145 -9.96 10.40 14.50
N GLN A 146 -10.16 9.55 13.50
CA GLN A 146 -10.61 8.17 13.70
C GLN A 146 -9.42 7.23 13.95
N SER A 147 -9.47 6.48 15.06
CA SER A 147 -8.39 5.55 15.43
C SER A 147 -8.55 4.14 14.85
N GLU A 148 -9.77 3.77 14.45
CA GLU A 148 -10.15 2.41 14.06
C GLU A 148 -9.45 1.95 12.77
N LEU A 149 -9.26 2.85 11.79
CA LEU A 149 -8.54 2.52 10.56
C LEU A 149 -7.07 2.19 10.83
N GLY A 150 -6.46 2.86 11.81
CA GLY A 150 -5.13 2.52 12.31
C GLY A 150 -5.07 1.14 12.95
N ASP A 151 -6.02 0.84 13.84
CA ASP A 151 -6.09 -0.46 14.50
C ASP A 151 -6.30 -1.58 13.49
N ARG A 152 -7.18 -1.37 12.50
CA ARG A 152 -7.40 -2.31 11.40
C ARG A 152 -6.11 -2.57 10.61
N LEU A 153 -5.36 -1.52 10.26
CA LEU A 153 -4.11 -1.68 9.53
C LEU A 153 -3.04 -2.42 10.35
N VAL A 154 -2.95 -2.16 11.66
CA VAL A 154 -2.09 -2.92 12.58
C VAL A 154 -2.49 -4.41 12.61
N GLN A 155 -3.79 -4.71 12.73
CA GLN A 155 -4.29 -6.08 12.72
C GLN A 155 -3.99 -6.80 11.41
N GLN A 156 -4.05 -6.11 10.26
CA GLN A 156 -3.70 -6.72 8.97
C GLN A 156 -2.24 -7.14 8.89
N VAL A 157 -1.31 -6.33 9.42
CA VAL A 157 0.11 -6.69 9.45
C VAL A 157 0.37 -7.87 10.38
N ILE A 158 -0.25 -7.87 11.56
CA ILE A 158 -0.14 -8.99 12.51
C ILE A 158 -0.70 -10.28 11.88
N ALA A 159 -1.85 -10.21 11.20
CA ALA A 159 -2.46 -11.35 10.53
C ALA A 159 -1.61 -11.85 9.34
N TRP A 160 -1.01 -10.94 8.57
CA TRP A 160 -0.10 -11.27 7.49
C TRP A 160 1.16 -11.98 8.01
N ASP A 161 1.77 -11.48 9.08
CA ASP A 161 2.92 -12.11 9.73
C ASP A 161 2.57 -13.49 10.31
N GLY A 162 1.44 -13.58 11.02
CA GLY A 162 0.92 -14.84 11.56
C GLY A 162 0.53 -15.88 10.49
N ALA A 163 0.23 -15.45 9.27
CA ALA A 163 0.00 -16.33 8.12
C ALA A 163 1.29 -16.77 7.41
N GLY A 164 2.47 -16.41 7.94
CA GLY A 164 3.76 -16.76 7.35
C GLY A 164 4.18 -15.85 6.19
N ARG A 165 3.64 -14.62 6.13
CA ARG A 165 3.96 -13.60 5.12
C ARG A 165 3.77 -14.08 3.69
N PRO A 166 2.56 -14.54 3.30
CA PRO A 166 2.30 -14.98 1.93
C PRO A 166 2.69 -13.87 0.93
N ALA A 167 3.43 -14.27 -0.10
CA ALA A 167 3.96 -13.40 -1.15
C ALA A 167 3.45 -13.85 -2.53
N SER A 168 3.99 -13.32 -3.64
CA SER A 168 3.62 -13.84 -4.96
C SER A 168 4.14 -15.27 -5.23
N GLU A 169 5.10 -15.76 -4.44
CA GLU A 169 5.54 -17.14 -4.52
C GLU A 169 4.43 -18.10 -4.08
N GLY A 170 4.20 -19.15 -4.86
CA GLY A 170 3.11 -20.11 -4.64
C GLY A 170 1.72 -19.58 -5.01
N LEU A 171 1.58 -18.29 -5.37
CA LEU A 171 0.30 -17.72 -5.79
C LEU A 171 -0.18 -18.36 -7.09
N ARG A 172 -1.37 -18.94 -7.03
CA ARG A 172 -2.12 -19.43 -8.20
C ARG A 172 -3.23 -18.46 -8.53
N ILE A 173 -3.39 -18.17 -9.82
CA ILE A 173 -4.47 -17.32 -10.33
C ILE A 173 -5.26 -18.11 -11.38
N ARG A 174 -6.52 -18.39 -11.09
CA ARG A 174 -7.49 -18.95 -12.05
C ARG A 174 -8.37 -17.83 -12.58
N VAL A 175 -8.59 -17.80 -13.89
CA VAL A 175 -9.37 -16.77 -14.56
C VAL A 175 -10.61 -17.39 -15.18
N TYR A 176 -11.78 -16.88 -14.81
CA TYR A 176 -13.05 -17.29 -15.40
C TYR A 176 -13.75 -16.09 -16.05
N PRO A 177 -14.61 -16.31 -17.05
CA PRO A 177 -15.59 -15.32 -17.50
C PRO A 177 -16.44 -14.81 -16.33
N ASN A 178 -16.85 -13.54 -16.36
CA ASN A 178 -17.63 -12.94 -15.25
C ASN A 178 -19.03 -13.58 -15.06
N ASP A 179 -19.58 -14.20 -16.10
CA ASP A 179 -20.86 -14.92 -16.08
C ASP A 179 -20.72 -16.39 -15.67
N ALA A 180 -19.50 -16.90 -15.50
CA ALA A 180 -19.29 -18.25 -15.01
C ALA A 180 -19.74 -18.37 -13.55
N SER A 181 -20.44 -19.46 -13.22
CA SER A 181 -20.78 -19.76 -11.83
C SER A 181 -19.55 -20.28 -11.10
N TYR A 182 -19.08 -19.54 -10.08
CA TYR A 182 -17.98 -19.93 -9.22
C TYR A 182 -18.29 -19.59 -7.76
N VAL A 183 -18.03 -20.53 -6.85
CA VAL A 183 -18.16 -20.35 -5.41
C VAL A 183 -16.78 -20.54 -4.78
N PRO A 184 -16.15 -19.49 -4.23
CA PRO A 184 -14.82 -19.61 -3.65
C PRO A 184 -14.86 -20.47 -2.38
N SER A 185 -13.82 -21.28 -2.19
CA SER A 185 -13.56 -21.96 -0.92
C SER A 185 -13.05 -20.96 0.14
N ALA A 186 -12.93 -21.40 1.40
CA ALA A 186 -12.51 -20.52 2.50
C ALA A 186 -11.09 -19.92 2.31
N ASN A 187 -10.24 -20.59 1.53
CA ASN A 187 -8.86 -20.19 1.28
C ASN A 187 -8.67 -19.47 -0.07
N GLU A 188 -9.76 -19.20 -0.78
CA GLU A 188 -9.75 -18.55 -2.09
C GLU A 188 -10.23 -17.11 -2.01
N PHE A 189 -9.52 -16.22 -2.71
CA PHE A 189 -9.92 -14.84 -2.90
C PHE A 189 -10.51 -14.65 -4.29
N LEU A 190 -11.71 -14.06 -4.34
CA LEU A 190 -12.39 -13.77 -5.60
C LEU A 190 -12.33 -12.28 -5.91
N VAL A 191 -11.50 -11.90 -6.89
CA VAL A 191 -11.44 -10.54 -7.41
C VAL A 191 -12.29 -10.44 -8.66
N ARG A 192 -13.40 -9.72 -8.57
CA ARG A 192 -14.28 -9.46 -9.72
C ARG A 192 -13.77 -8.26 -10.52
N LYS A 193 -13.70 -8.43 -11.83
CA LYS A 193 -13.43 -7.37 -12.81
C LYS A 193 -14.62 -7.28 -13.76
N ARG A 194 -14.63 -6.24 -14.60
CA ARG A 194 -15.77 -5.98 -15.52
C ARG A 194 -16.14 -7.18 -16.40
N TRP A 195 -15.15 -7.95 -16.86
CA TRP A 195 -15.34 -9.03 -17.84
C TRP A 195 -14.90 -10.41 -17.34
N THR A 196 -14.18 -10.46 -16.23
CA THR A 196 -13.61 -11.68 -15.68
C THR A 196 -13.73 -11.71 -14.17
N GLN A 197 -13.62 -12.90 -13.61
CA GLN A 197 -13.38 -13.10 -12.19
C GLN A 197 -12.04 -13.83 -12.03
N LEU A 198 -11.21 -13.34 -11.12
CA LEU A 198 -9.92 -13.92 -10.77
C LEU A 198 -10.08 -14.62 -9.44
N VAL A 199 -9.68 -15.88 -9.36
CA VAL A 199 -9.63 -16.66 -8.13
C VAL A 199 -8.17 -16.83 -7.76
N LEU A 200 -7.80 -16.42 -6.56
CA LEU A 200 -6.45 -16.45 -6.05
C LEU A 200 -6.35 -17.38 -4.83
N ASP A 201 -5.30 -18.18 -4.77
CA ASP A 201 -4.97 -19.07 -3.67
C ASP A 201 -3.47 -19.37 -3.63
N TRP A 202 -3.03 -20.02 -2.56
CA TRP A 202 -1.65 -20.43 -2.29
C TRP A 202 -1.52 -21.94 -2.06
N GLU A 203 -2.52 -22.74 -2.49
CA GLU A 203 -2.62 -24.20 -2.26
C GLU A 203 -2.37 -25.07 -3.49
#